data_AF-A0A382J4Z1-F1
#
_entry.id   AF-A0A382J4Z1-F1
#
_cell.length_a   1.000
_cell.length_b   1.000
_cell.length_c   1.000
_cell.angle_alpha   90.00
_cell.angle_beta   90.00
_cell.angle_gamma   90.00
#
_symmetry.space_group_name_H-M   'P 1'
#
loop_
_entity.id
_entity.type
_entity.pdbx_description
1 polymer ?
#
loop_
_entity_poly.entity_id
_entity_poly.type
_entity_poly.pdbx_seq_one_letter_code
_entity_poly.pdbx_strand_id
1 'polypeptide(L)' 'MLRAVGFKDEDFDKPQVAVCSAWSMVTPCNAHLDVLCEKTVEGVDAAGGKAVPFGTITVSDGISMGTQGMRYSLVS' A
#
# COMPACT_ATOMS: atom_id res chain seq x y z
N MET A 1 14.76 11.80 -10.93
CA MET A 1 13.41 11.47 -10.42
C MET A 1 13.47 10.92 -8.99
N LEU A 2 14.11 9.77 -8.74
CA LEU A 2 14.12 9.13 -7.40
C LEU A 2 14.65 10.02 -6.25
N ARG A 3 15.65 10.86 -6.51
CA ARG A 3 16.15 11.84 -5.51
C ARG A 3 15.05 12.81 -5.04
N ALA A 4 14.12 13.19 -5.91
CA ALA A 4 13.03 14.11 -5.58
C ALA A 4 11.99 13.50 -4.64
N VAL A 5 11.95 12.17 -4.51
CA VAL A 5 11.10 11.44 -3.56
C VAL A 5 11.90 10.91 -2.35
N GLY A 6 13.08 11.48 -2.10
CA GLY A 6 13.85 11.22 -0.87
C GLY A 6 14.88 10.10 -0.95
N PHE A 7 15.28 9.66 -2.15
CA PHE A 7 16.46 8.79 -2.29
C PHE A 7 17.76 9.59 -2.10
N LYS A 8 18.66 9.05 -1.28
CA LYS A 8 20.04 9.51 -1.12
C LYS A 8 20.99 8.65 -1.96
N ASP A 9 22.27 9.04 -2.04
CA ASP A 9 23.29 8.29 -2.80
C ASP A 9 23.38 6.82 -2.34
N GLU A 10 23.45 6.62 -1.03
CA GLU A 10 23.53 5.30 -0.39
C GLU A 10 22.30 4.42 -0.64
N ASP A 11 21.15 4.99 -1.00
CA ASP A 11 19.92 4.23 -1.24
C ASP A 11 19.94 3.52 -2.60
N PHE A 12 20.81 3.94 -3.54
CA PHE A 12 20.90 3.31 -4.86
C PHE A 12 21.59 1.94 -4.83
N ASP A 13 22.33 1.65 -3.77
CA ASP A 13 22.99 0.36 -3.55
C ASP A 13 22.13 -0.61 -2.71
N LYS A 14 20.96 -0.15 -2.21
CA LYS A 14 20.04 -0.95 -1.40
C LYS A 14 19.01 -1.68 -2.26
N PRO A 15 18.52 -2.86 -1.84
CA PRO A 15 17.36 -3.47 -2.45
C PRO A 15 16.14 -2.57 -2.27
N GLN A 16 15.49 -2.21 -3.37
CA GLN A 16 14.24 -1.43 -3.35
C GLN A 16 13.07 -2.38 -3.13
N VAL A 17 12.24 -2.09 -2.12
CA VAL A 17 11.10 -2.92 -1.76
C VAL A 17 9.83 -2.09 -1.87
N ALA A 18 8.95 -2.49 -2.78
CA ALA A 18 7.67 -1.84 -2.94
C ALA A 18 6.71 -2.29 -1.81
N VAL A 19 6.16 -1.32 -1.08
CA VAL A 19 5.20 -1.57 0.01
C VAL A 19 3.80 -1.19 -0.50
N CYS A 20 3.06 -2.18 -0.99
CA CYS A 20 1.73 -1.96 -1.55
C CYS A 20 0.67 -1.99 -0.45
N SER A 21 -0.13 -0.94 -0.34
CA SER A 21 -1.27 -0.86 0.59
C SER A 21 -2.58 -0.68 -0.14
N ALA A 22 -3.57 -1.53 0.18
CA ALA A 22 -4.95 -1.36 -0.24
C ALA A 22 -5.76 -0.53 0.78
N TRP A 23 -5.10 0.41 1.49
CA TRP A 23 -5.75 1.25 2.48
C TRP A 23 -6.91 2.05 1.87
N SER A 24 -8.02 2.08 2.60
CA SER A 24 -9.18 2.87 2.23
C SER A 24 -10.14 3.00 3.40
N MET A 25 -10.81 4.16 3.46
CA MET A 25 -11.90 4.41 4.41
C MET A 25 -13.27 3.90 3.91
N VAL A 26 -13.33 3.23 2.76
CA VAL A 26 -14.58 2.66 2.22
C VAL A 26 -15.09 1.47 3.04
N THR A 27 -14.23 0.81 3.82
CA THR A 27 -14.58 -0.38 4.62
C THR A 27 -13.66 -0.53 5.82
N PRO A 28 -14.16 -1.02 6.97
CA PRO A 28 -13.33 -1.27 8.15
C PRO A 28 -12.21 -2.31 7.89
N CYS A 29 -12.38 -3.20 6.90
CA CYS A 29 -11.39 -4.21 6.54
C CYS A 29 -10.03 -3.61 6.15
N ASN A 30 -10.02 -2.42 5.56
CA ASN A 30 -8.82 -1.79 4.99
C ASN A 30 -8.41 -0.49 5.69
N ALA A 31 -9.24 0.02 6.60
CA ALA A 31 -9.07 1.34 7.21
C ALA A 31 -7.79 1.48 8.06
N HIS A 32 -7.19 0.38 8.49
CA HIS A 32 -6.00 0.34 9.34
C HIS A 32 -4.70 0.00 8.58
N LEU A 33 -4.79 -0.20 7.25
CA LEU A 33 -3.64 -0.58 6.44
C LEU A 33 -2.65 0.57 6.18
N ASP A 34 -3.02 1.82 6.49
CA ASP A 34 -2.11 2.97 6.51
C ASP A 34 -1.06 2.80 7.60
N VAL A 35 -1.49 2.52 8.83
CA VAL A 35 -0.61 2.29 9.97
C VAL A 35 0.29 1.08 9.73
N LEU A 36 -0.26 0.00 9.17
CA LEU A 36 0.55 -1.17 8.83
C LEU A 36 1.54 -0.89 7.69
N CYS A 37 1.18 -0.06 6.72
CA CYS A 37 2.08 0.37 5.65
C CYS A 37 3.26 1.17 6.21
N GLU A 38 3.01 2.13 7.10
CA GLU A 38 4.05 2.90 7.77
C GLU A 38 5.00 2.00 8.57
N LYS A 39 4.47 1.04 9.34
CA LYS A 39 5.30 0.07 10.08
C LYS A 39 6.10 -0.85 9.16
N THR A 40 5.55 -1.20 8.00
CA THR A 40 6.28 -2.00 7.01
C THR A 40 7.42 -1.20 6.38
N VAL A 41 7.19 0.08 6.06
CA VAL A 41 8.23 1.01 5.58
C VAL A 41 9.36 1.13 6.59
N GLU A 42 9.03 1.39 7.87
CA GLU A 42 10.01 1.44 8.97
C GLU A 42 10.84 0.15 9.04
N GLY A 43 10.19 -1.01 8.95
CA GLY A 43 10.87 -2.31 9.03
C GLY A 43 11.79 -2.60 7.84
N VAL A 44 11.37 -2.27 6.62
CA VAL A 44 12.20 -2.43 5.40
C VAL A 44 13.44 -1.56 5.48
N ASP A 45 13.29 -0.29 5.82
CA ASP A 45 14.41 0.64 5.91
C ASP A 45 15.38 0.21 7.04
N ALA A 46 14.86 -0.26 8.18
CA ALA A 46 15.67 -0.79 9.29
C ALA A 46 16.43 -2.08 8.92
N ALA A 47 15.92 -2.89 7.98
CA ALA A 47 16.57 -4.09 7.47
C ALA A 47 17.63 -3.80 6.39
N GLY A 48 17.89 -2.53 6.07
CA GLY A 48 18.87 -2.12 5.05
C GLY A 48 18.31 -2.06 3.63
N GLY A 49 16.98 -2.16 3.46
CA GLY A 49 16.30 -1.88 2.20
C GLY A 49 16.02 -0.40 1.99
N LYS A 50 15.43 -0.08 0.83
CA LYS A 50 14.78 1.21 0.57
C LYS A 50 13.31 0.96 0.26
N ALA A 51 12.44 1.30 1.21
CA ALA A 51 11.01 1.15 1.04
C ALA A 51 10.46 2.18 0.02
N VAL A 52 9.52 1.73 -0.81
CA VAL A 52 8.77 2.57 -1.74
C VAL A 52 7.28 2.28 -1.57
N PRO A 53 6.58 3.00 -0.68
CA PRO A 53 5.16 2.78 -0.46
C PRO A 53 4.31 3.29 -1.63
N PHE A 54 3.28 2.54 -1.99
CA PHE A 54 2.28 2.97 -2.97
C PHE A 54 0.92 2.29 -2.70
N GLY A 55 -0.14 2.86 -3.29
CA GLY A 55 -1.51 2.41 -3.09
C GLY A 55 -2.05 1.55 -4.24
N THR A 56 -3.03 0.70 -3.91
CA THR A 56 -3.94 0.07 -4.89
C THR A 56 -5.39 0.24 -4.44
N ILE A 57 -6.34 -0.04 -5.34
CA ILE A 57 -7.77 0.03 -5.04
C ILE A 57 -8.22 -1.12 -4.14
N THR A 58 -9.37 -0.93 -3.50
CA THR A 58 -10.13 -1.99 -2.82
C THR A 58 -11.61 -1.69 -2.93
N VAL A 59 -12.43 -2.74 -2.80
CA VAL A 59 -13.89 -2.65 -2.72
C VAL A 59 -14.36 -3.36 -1.45
N SER A 60 -15.63 -3.15 -1.10
CA SER A 60 -16.25 -3.85 0.03
C SER A 60 -17.34 -4.76 -0.49
N ASP A 61 -17.12 -6.06 -0.39
CA ASP A 61 -18.14 -7.06 -0.69
C ASP A 61 -19.37 -6.80 0.19
N GLY A 62 -19.17 -6.64 1.50
CA GLY A 62 -20.25 -6.40 2.47
C GLY A 62 -21.15 -5.21 2.11
N ILE A 63 -20.58 -4.11 1.60
CA ILE A 63 -21.37 -2.94 1.16
C ILE A 63 -22.01 -3.18 -0.21
N SER A 64 -21.30 -3.85 -1.13
CA SER A 64 -21.79 -4.04 -2.51
C SER A 64 -22.77 -5.21 -2.66
N MET A 65 -22.87 -6.10 -1.67
CA MET A 65 -23.80 -7.24 -1.62
C MET A 65 -25.22 -6.83 -2.00
N GLY A 66 -25.83 -7.59 -2.91
CA GLY A 66 -27.22 -7.38 -3.33
C GLY A 66 -27.45 -6.22 -4.31
N THR A 67 -26.40 -5.53 -4.75
CA THR A 67 -26.49 -4.41 -5.71
C THR A 67 -25.76 -4.73 -7.02
N GLN A 68 -25.88 -3.83 -8.01
CA GLN A 68 -25.08 -3.89 -9.24
C GLN A 68 -23.57 -3.76 -8.96
N GLY A 69 -23.19 -3.18 -7.81
CA GLY A 69 -21.80 -3.06 -7.39
C GLY A 69 -21.08 -4.40 -7.24
N MET A 70 -21.79 -5.47 -6.88
CA MET A 70 -21.19 -6.82 -6.74
C MET A 70 -20.59 -7.35 -8.05
N ARG A 71 -21.01 -6.82 -9.20
CA ARG A 71 -20.40 -7.15 -10.51
C ARG A 71 -18.94 -6.70 -10.61
N TYR A 72 -18.50 -5.82 -9.71
CA TYR A 72 -17.15 -5.26 -9.67
C TYR A 72 -16.29 -5.81 -8.51
N SER A 73 -16.81 -6.78 -7.73
CA SER A 73 -16.05 -7.41 -6.64
C SER A 73 -14.92 -8.29 -7.18
N LEU A 74 -15.23 -9.33 -7.96
CA LEU A 74 -14.21 -10.29 -8.43
C LEU A 74 -13.17 -9.68 -9.38
N VAL A 75 -13.54 -8.64 -10.13
CA VAL A 75 -12.65 -8.00 -11.12
C VAL A 75 -11.77 -6.90 -10.52
N SER A 76 -12.00 -6.54 -9.24
CA SER A 76 -11.27 -5.45 -8.56
C SER A 76 -9.78 -5.71 -8.46
#